data_AF-A0A820SMS6-F1
#
_entry.id   AF-A0A820SMS6-F1
#
_cell.length_a   1.000
_cell.length_b   1.000
_cell.length_c   1.000
_cell.angle_alpha   90.00
_cell.angle_beta   90.00
_cell.angle_gamma   90.00
#
_symmetry.space_group_name_H-M   'P 1'
#
loop_
_entity.id
_entity.type
_entity.pdbx_description
1 polymer ?
#
loop_
_entity_poly.entity_id
_entity_poly.type
_entity_poly.pdbx_seq_one_letter_code
_entity_poly.pdbx_strand_id
1 'polypeptide(L)'
;QAVSMNSIQTTQWDTLHINERIASFAQERIFLDQQVRFSSDIAIYNELSTLQVVQGSLSLNRLLQVFRYVLNKHKILRTSLIFNNNDGTLKQCITDIHKTFPITMNQTFENDNELQDII
;
A
#
# COMPACT_ATOMS: atom_id res chain seq x y z
N GLN A 1 29.78 -45.05 37.66
CA GLN A 1 30.05 -43.70 37.13
C GLN A 1 29.28 -43.57 35.83
N ALA A 2 28.22 -42.75 35.81
CA ALA A 2 27.42 -42.49 34.61
C ALA A 2 27.76 -41.10 34.10
N VAL A 3 28.14 -41.00 32.83
CA VAL A 3 28.48 -39.74 32.15
C VAL A 3 27.19 -38.99 31.81
N SER A 4 27.00 -37.82 32.40
CA SER A 4 25.90 -36.91 32.11
C SER A 4 26.09 -36.31 30.71
N MET A 5 25.19 -36.63 29.78
CA MET A 5 25.14 -35.99 28.46
C MET A 5 24.53 -34.59 28.61
N ASN A 6 25.34 -33.56 28.37
CA ASN A 6 24.86 -32.17 28.27
C ASN A 6 23.92 -32.04 27.07
N SER A 7 22.66 -31.67 27.33
CA SER A 7 21.69 -31.31 26.30
C SER A 7 22.17 -30.05 25.56
N ILE A 8 22.44 -30.18 24.26
CA ILE A 8 22.71 -29.04 23.38
C ILE A 8 21.41 -28.22 23.28
N GLN A 9 21.43 -26.98 23.74
CA GLN A 9 20.34 -26.05 23.48
C GLN A 9 20.47 -25.50 22.06
N THR A 10 19.46 -25.74 21.23
CA THR A 10 19.36 -25.13 19.90
C THR A 10 18.74 -23.74 20.03
N THR A 11 19.45 -22.70 19.61
CA THR A 11 18.87 -21.37 19.42
C THR A 11 17.90 -21.40 18.24
N GLN A 12 16.64 -21.10 18.52
CA GLN A 12 15.63 -20.85 17.49
C GLN A 12 15.93 -19.49 16.85
N TRP A 13 16.13 -19.48 15.53
CA TRP A 13 16.33 -18.23 14.78
C TRP A 13 14.99 -17.52 14.65
N ASP A 14 14.83 -16.40 15.35
CA ASP A 14 13.70 -15.51 15.10
C ASP A 14 13.83 -14.92 13.70
N THR A 15 12.73 -14.97 12.94
CA THR A 15 12.68 -14.37 11.61
C THR A 15 12.88 -12.86 11.75
N LEU A 16 13.96 -12.33 11.19
CA LEU A 16 14.24 -10.90 11.18
C LEU A 16 13.20 -10.18 10.29
N HIS A 17 12.15 -9.67 10.92
CA HIS A 17 11.14 -8.83 10.26
C HIS A 17 11.74 -7.45 9.97
N ILE A 18 12.47 -7.32 8.86
CA ILE A 18 12.90 -6.01 8.38
C ILE A 18 11.69 -5.33 7.75
N ASN A 19 11.02 -4.49 8.54
CA ASN A 19 9.80 -3.79 8.15
C ASN A 19 10.07 -2.62 7.18
N GLU A 20 11.28 -2.05 7.21
CA GLU A 20 11.66 -0.90 6.39
C GLU A 20 12.88 -1.22 5.52
N ARG A 21 12.80 -0.85 4.25
CA ARG A 21 13.85 -1.04 3.25
C ARG A 21 14.15 0.27 2.54
N ILE A 22 15.33 0.40 1.94
CA ILE A 22 15.67 1.56 1.11
C ILE A 22 14.70 1.61 -0.09
N ALA A 23 14.18 2.80 -0.40
CA ALA A 23 13.35 3.01 -1.58
C ALA A 23 14.20 2.82 -2.85
N SER A 24 13.58 2.38 -3.94
CA SER A 24 14.27 2.32 -5.23
C SER A 24 14.58 3.72 -5.75
N PHE A 25 15.58 3.85 -6.62
CA PHE A 25 15.90 5.12 -7.27
C PHE A 25 14.70 5.74 -8.01
N ALA A 26 13.81 4.90 -8.56
CA ALA A 26 12.59 5.38 -9.20
C ALA A 26 11.59 5.96 -8.19
N GLN A 27 11.39 5.29 -7.04
CA GLN A 27 10.54 5.80 -5.95
C GLN A 27 11.09 7.11 -5.38
N GLU A 28 12.41 7.19 -5.17
CA GLU A 28 13.08 8.40 -4.68
C GLU A 28 12.93 9.57 -5.65
N ARG A 29 13.13 9.33 -6.94
CA ARG A 29 12.97 10.37 -7.96
C ARG A 29 11.54 10.92 -7.98
N ILE A 30 10.52 10.06 -8.00
CA ILE A 30 9.10 10.48 -7.99
C ILE A 30 8.80 11.27 -6.72
N PHE A 31 9.23 10.79 -5.55
CA PHE A 31 9.03 11.47 -4.29
C PHE A 31 9.66 12.87 -4.29
N LEU A 32 10.92 12.99 -4.71
CA LEU A 32 11.61 14.28 -4.78
C LEU A 32 10.95 15.23 -5.78
N ASP A 33 10.53 14.72 -6.94
CA ASP A 33 9.85 15.55 -7.95
C ASP A 33 8.52 16.09 -7.41
N GLN A 34 7.74 15.24 -6.74
CA GLN A 34 6.50 15.64 -6.05
C GLN A 34 6.76 16.73 -5.00
N GLN A 35 7.81 16.59 -4.18
CA GLN A 35 8.11 17.55 -3.11
C GLN A 35 8.69 18.88 -3.60
N VAL A 36 9.43 18.88 -4.71
CA VAL A 36 10.19 20.06 -5.19
C VAL A 36 9.48 20.81 -6.30
N ARG A 37 8.82 20.12 -7.23
CA ARG A 37 8.23 20.74 -8.42
C ARG A 37 6.76 21.08 -8.28
N PHE A 38 6.05 20.35 -7.42
CA PHE A 38 4.61 20.50 -7.27
C PHE A 38 4.29 20.99 -5.86
N SER A 39 3.26 21.83 -5.73
CA SER A 39 2.63 22.02 -4.43
C SER A 39 1.96 20.71 -4.03
N SER A 40 1.76 20.51 -2.73
CA SER A 40 1.12 19.30 -2.14
C SER A 40 -0.24 18.95 -2.74
N ASP A 41 -0.84 19.86 -3.49
CA ASP A 41 -2.23 19.80 -3.94
C ASP A 41 -2.37 19.25 -5.36
N ILE A 42 -1.26 18.92 -6.05
CA ILE A 42 -1.29 18.41 -7.43
C ILE A 42 -0.86 16.95 -7.47
N ALA A 43 -1.72 16.09 -8.01
CA ALA A 43 -1.55 14.63 -8.03
C ALA A 43 -1.04 14.11 -9.40
N ILE A 44 0.03 14.68 -9.94
CA ILE A 44 0.48 14.38 -11.32
C ILE A 44 0.96 12.94 -11.55
N TYR A 45 1.31 12.23 -10.48
CA TYR A 45 1.79 10.83 -10.53
C TYR A 45 0.70 9.81 -10.23
N ASN A 46 -0.53 10.26 -9.99
CA ASN A 46 -1.65 9.36 -9.81
C ASN A 46 -2.14 8.89 -11.18
N GLU A 47 -2.22 7.58 -11.33
CA GLU A 47 -2.87 6.95 -12.48
C GLU A 47 -4.32 6.65 -12.11
N LEU A 48 -5.27 7.31 -12.78
CA LEU A 48 -6.69 7.11 -12.57
C LEU A 48 -7.27 6.16 -13.61
N SER A 49 -8.25 5.37 -13.21
CA SER A 49 -8.99 4.49 -14.11
C SER A 49 -10.44 4.41 -13.69
N THR A 50 -11.35 4.55 -14.65
CA THR A 50 -12.80 4.46 -14.45
C THR A 50 -13.34 3.23 -15.18
N LEU A 51 -14.31 2.56 -14.55
CA LEU A 51 -14.95 1.37 -15.11
C LEU A 51 -16.47 1.55 -15.03
N GLN A 52 -17.14 1.36 -16.17
CA GLN A 52 -18.60 1.42 -16.26
C GLN A 52 -19.18 0.01 -16.51
N VAL A 53 -20.23 -0.33 -15.78
CA VAL A 53 -20.99 -1.57 -16.00
C VAL A 53 -21.99 -1.33 -17.13
N VAL A 54 -21.67 -1.81 -18.34
CA VAL A 54 -22.51 -1.62 -19.54
C VAL A 54 -23.70 -2.59 -19.56
N GLN A 55 -23.56 -3.76 -18.94
CA GLN A 55 -24.62 -4.77 -18.87
C GLN A 55 -24.52 -5.61 -17.59
N GLY A 56 -25.68 -5.98 -17.04
CA GLY A 56 -25.78 -6.83 -15.85
C GLY A 56 -25.82 -6.02 -14.55
N SER A 57 -25.61 -6.71 -13.43
CA SER A 57 -25.54 -6.09 -12.10
C SER A 57 -24.23 -6.43 -11.41
N LEU A 58 -23.66 -5.45 -10.72
CA LEU A 58 -22.44 -5.61 -9.95
C LEU A 58 -22.77 -5.63 -8.46
N SER A 59 -22.46 -6.73 -7.80
CA SER A 59 -22.58 -6.80 -6.34
C SER A 59 -21.41 -6.05 -5.70
N LEU A 60 -21.71 -4.87 -5.13
CA LEU A 60 -20.70 -4.05 -4.44
C LEU A 60 -20.01 -4.83 -3.32
N ASN A 61 -20.76 -5.63 -2.56
CA ASN A 61 -20.20 -6.47 -1.49
C ASN A 61 -19.16 -7.47 -2.02
N ARG A 62 -19.43 -8.11 -3.16
CA ARG A 62 -18.48 -9.05 -3.77
C ARG A 62 -17.27 -8.30 -4.33
N LEU A 63 -17.48 -7.14 -4.96
CA LEU A 63 -16.40 -6.31 -5.48
C LEU A 63 -15.44 -5.87 -4.36
N LEU A 64 -15.97 -5.38 -3.23
CA LEU A 64 -15.18 -4.99 -2.07
C LEU A 64 -14.37 -6.17 -1.50
N GLN A 65 -14.94 -7.37 -1.45
CA GLN A 65 -14.20 -8.56 -1.03
C GLN A 65 -13.05 -8.91 -1.98
N VAL A 66 -13.27 -8.78 -3.30
CA VAL A 66 -12.24 -8.98 -4.31
C VAL A 66 -11.11 -7.95 -4.16
N PHE A 67 -11.42 -6.67 -3.99
CA PHE A 67 -10.41 -5.64 -3.75
C PHE A 67 -9.59 -5.94 -2.49
N ARG A 68 -10.23 -6.30 -1.38
CA ARG A 68 -9.52 -6.70 -0.15
C ARG A 68 -8.59 -7.89 -0.38
N TYR A 69 -9.03 -8.88 -1.14
CA TYR A 69 -8.20 -10.04 -1.48
C TYR A 69 -6.98 -9.63 -2.33
N VAL A 70 -7.17 -8.82 -3.38
CA VAL A 70 -6.10 -8.34 -4.26
C VAL A 70 -5.09 -7.50 -3.48
N LEU A 71 -5.54 -6.54 -2.68
CA LEU A 71 -4.67 -5.70 -1.85
C LEU A 71 -3.87 -6.53 -0.84
N ASN A 72 -4.49 -7.54 -0.22
CA ASN A 72 -3.79 -8.40 0.72
C ASN A 72 -2.69 -9.21 0.02
N LYS A 73 -3.01 -9.80 -1.15
CA LYS A 73 -2.10 -10.62 -1.97
C LYS A 73 -0.92 -9.82 -2.52
N HIS A 74 -1.15 -8.59 -2.98
CA HIS A 74 -0.15 -7.80 -3.69
C HIS A 74 0.48 -6.74 -2.78
N LYS A 75 1.65 -7.08 -2.21
CA LYS A 75 2.40 -6.20 -1.29
C LYS A 75 2.68 -4.80 -1.87
N ILE A 76 2.95 -4.70 -3.17
CA ILE A 76 3.24 -3.42 -3.82
C ILE A 76 2.11 -2.38 -3.68
N LEU A 77 0.85 -2.84 -3.63
CA LEU A 77 -0.32 -1.97 -3.44
C LEU A 77 -0.48 -1.51 -1.97
N ARG A 78 0.36 -2.03 -1.08
CA ARG A 78 0.43 -1.67 0.35
C ARG A 78 1.79 -1.11 0.71
N THR A 79 2.57 -0.65 -0.26
CA THR A 79 3.85 -0.01 -0.01
C THR A 79 3.60 1.44 0.41
N SER A 80 4.20 1.84 1.53
CA SER A 80 4.25 3.24 1.97
C SER A 80 5.68 3.74 1.94
N LEU A 81 5.87 5.02 1.58
CA LEU A 81 7.15 5.70 1.57
C LEU A 81 7.27 6.55 2.83
N ILE A 82 8.42 6.48 3.49
CA ILE A 82 8.72 7.19 4.73
C ILE A 82 10.05 7.90 4.54
N PHE A 83 10.03 9.22 4.60
CA PHE A 83 11.25 10.01 4.59
C PHE A 83 11.82 10.08 6.01
N ASN A 84 13.05 9.60 6.18
CA ASN A 84 13.73 9.63 7.47
C ASN A 84 14.60 10.89 7.59
N ASN A 85 14.13 11.86 8.37
CA ASN A 85 14.84 13.13 8.59
C ASN A 85 16.22 12.96 9.25
N ASN A 86 16.48 11.86 9.95
CA ASN A 86 17.73 11.66 10.68
C ASN A 86 18.90 11.28 9.77
N ASP A 87 18.65 10.46 8.74
CA ASP A 87 19.67 9.98 7.80
C ASP A 87 19.46 10.51 6.37
N GLY A 88 18.40 11.29 6.14
CA GLY A 88 18.08 11.87 4.83
C GLY A 88 17.64 10.84 3.80
N THR A 89 17.30 9.60 4.21
CA THR A 89 16.96 8.52 3.28
C THR A 89 15.46 8.34 3.13
N LEU A 90 15.04 8.01 1.91
CA LEU A 90 13.69 7.54 1.64
C LEU A 90 13.62 6.02 1.85
N LYS A 91 12.73 5.58 2.74
CA LYS A 91 12.47 4.18 3.03
C LYS A 91 11.10 3.78 2.53
N GLN A 92 10.93 2.48 2.29
CA GLN A 92 9.68 1.84 1.95
C GLN A 92 9.36 0.74 2.95
N CYS A 93 8.08 0.59 3.28
CA CYS A 93 7.59 -0.49 4.13
C CYS A 93 6.25 -1.02 3.60
N ILE A 94 5.91 -2.25 3.99
CA ILE A 94 4.60 -2.82 3.70
C ILE A 94 3.68 -2.50 4.87
N THR A 95 2.60 -1.76 4.60
CA THR A 95 1.61 -1.39 5.60
C THR A 95 0.47 -2.41 5.69
N ASP A 96 -0.20 -2.39 6.84
CA ASP A 96 -1.41 -3.16 7.05
C ASP A 96 -2.53 -2.66 6.13
N ILE A 97 -3.26 -3.58 5.52
CA ILE A 97 -4.38 -3.29 4.61
C ILE A 97 -5.44 -2.38 5.25
N HIS A 98 -5.65 -2.48 6.56
CA HIS A 98 -6.63 -1.67 7.29
C HIS A 98 -6.21 -0.19 7.38
N LYS A 99 -4.93 0.12 7.16
CA LYS A 99 -4.42 1.50 7.09
C LYS A 99 -4.38 2.05 5.66
N THR A 100 -4.16 1.20 4.66
CA THR A 100 -3.95 1.63 3.26
C THR A 100 -5.25 1.80 2.46
N PHE A 101 -6.34 1.11 2.85
CA PHE A 101 -7.59 1.14 2.10
C PHE A 101 -8.78 1.56 2.98
N PRO A 102 -8.93 2.86 3.28
CA PRO A 102 -10.14 3.36 3.90
C PRO A 102 -11.29 3.20 2.90
N ILE A 103 -12.28 2.37 3.25
CA ILE A 103 -13.52 2.30 2.47
C ILE A 103 -14.31 3.55 2.82
N THR A 104 -14.24 4.57 1.97
CA THR A 104 -15.11 5.75 2.08
C THR A 104 -16.53 5.35 1.66
N MET A 105 -17.53 5.92 2.33
CA MET A 105 -18.93 5.63 2.05
C MET A 105 -19.27 5.89 0.58
N ASN A 106 -20.13 5.04 0.04
CA ASN A 106 -20.66 5.12 -1.31
C ASN A 106 -21.27 6.52 -1.54
N GLN A 107 -20.75 7.26 -2.50
CA GLN A 107 -21.47 8.39 -3.07
C GLN A 107 -22.29 7.86 -4.25
N THR A 108 -23.61 7.99 -4.14
CA THR A 108 -24.50 7.73 -5.27
C THR A 108 -24.64 9.05 -6.00
N PHE A 109 -24.24 9.06 -7.27
CA PHE A 109 -24.47 10.19 -8.16
C PHE A 109 -25.79 9.97 -8.89
N GLU A 110 -26.62 11.00 -8.98
CA GLU A 110 -27.95 10.90 -9.60
C GLU A 110 -27.89 11.01 -11.11
N ASN A 111 -26.81 11.55 -11.67
CA ASN A 111 -26.64 11.80 -13.10
C ASN A 111 -25.17 11.85 -13.54
N ASP A 112 -24.93 11.73 -14.85
CA ASP A 112 -23.59 11.72 -15.45
C ASP A 112 -22.82 13.04 -15.29
N ASN A 113 -23.51 14.18 -15.05
CA ASN A 113 -22.84 15.46 -14.87
C ASN A 113 -22.09 15.51 -13.53
N GLU A 114 -22.66 14.92 -12.48
CA GLU A 114 -21.99 14.80 -11.18
C GLU A 114 -20.74 13.91 -11.23
N LEU A 115 -20.66 13.01 -12.21
CA LEU A 115 -19.51 12.14 -12.42
C LEU A 115 -18.38 12.84 -13.19
N GLN A 116 -18.71 13.80 -14.07
CA GLN A 116 -17.73 14.61 -14.81
C GLN A 116 -16.96 15.58 -13.90
N ASP A 117 -17.52 15.99 -12.77
CA ASP A 117 -16.84 16.88 -11.81
C ASP A 117 -15.71 16.17 -11.02
N ILE A 118 -15.61 14.83 -11.11
CA ILE A 118 -14.66 14.00 -10.37
C ILE A 118 -13.48 13.54 -11.24
N ILE A 119 -13.66 13.47 -12.58
CA ILE A 119 -12.64 13.03 -13.54
C ILE A 119 -11.88 14.26 -14.06
#